data_AF-A0AAW6XJV6-F1
#
_entry.id   AF-A0AAW6XJV6-F1
#
_cell.length_a   1.000
_cell.length_b   1.000
_cell.length_c   1.000
_cell.angle_alpha   90.00
_cell.angle_beta   90.00
_cell.angle_gamma   90.00
#
_symmetry.space_group_name_H-M   'P 1'
#
loop_
_entity.id
_entity.type
_entity.pdbx_description
1 polymer ?
#
loop_
_entity_poly.entity_id
_entity_poly.type
_entity_poly.pdbx_seq_one_letter_code
_entity_poly.pdbx_strand_id
1 'polypeptide(L)'
;MYYCNLRKVNFDNDPQDGTKLTLNDLDAIGQALIRRDPKYAVPYFNAKEIKNMDAAVTKDAQTGKTETLEIWDSWPVQDPITGYVSNYKGYQLVIAMMGMPKKNDNHIYLLYNKYNDNEFSHWRNAGSIFGYNETPDLQEWSGSAIVNKDGSVQLFYTKNDTSNGKLNDQQLATANLKLNVDNNGVSIASVDNDHVIFIGDGKHYQTYDQFSNGKNRNRDNYTLRDPHVVEEENGDRYLVFEANTGSNNYQGEDQVYRWANYGGNDKFNVNNFLSYFGNNDDQALASVANGALGILKLSGDQNNPTVKLDDVYSPLVTSLMVSDEMERPDIVKVGNKYYLFSATRLSRGTKGEITRLANKVVGDNVAMIGFVSDSLTHGYVPLNGSGVVLTASVPANWRTATYSYYAVPIEGKENQLLITAYMTNRGEVAGKGNNSTWAPSFILQLNPDNTTTVLAKLTNQGVWVWNGDSENKNMIGSLEKDSPNSAALDGEWGKFIDWDAINSYSLKPHQPVTPNVPTTPEKPENSTTPNTPDTPRTPEVPTTPVKKTTQSEPPKAGVKDGIAATILGAVSSMLGVIGLAGISKRKRNN
;
A
#
# COMPACT_ATOMS: atom_id res chain seq x y z
N MET A 1 38.74 6.00 10.91
CA MET A 1 37.33 5.66 10.61
C MET A 1 37.02 5.95 9.14
N TYR A 2 36.68 7.19 8.73
CA TYR A 2 36.23 7.52 7.36
C TYR A 2 37.01 6.89 6.19
N TYR A 3 38.35 6.92 6.20
CA TYR A 3 39.18 6.30 5.15
C TYR A 3 38.96 4.78 4.98
N CYS A 4 38.59 4.08 6.05
CA CYS A 4 38.25 2.65 6.00
C CYS A 4 36.86 2.42 5.40
N ASN A 5 35.92 3.34 5.61
CA ASN A 5 34.56 3.25 5.10
C ASN A 5 34.53 3.59 3.59
N LEU A 6 35.29 4.60 3.15
CA LEU A 6 35.44 4.94 1.73
C LEU A 6 35.97 3.76 0.89
N ARG A 7 36.77 2.86 1.47
CA ARG A 7 37.26 1.63 0.80
C ARG A 7 36.21 0.53 0.64
N LYS A 8 35.03 0.67 1.26
CA LYS A 8 33.89 -0.25 1.11
C LYS A 8 32.87 0.21 0.07
N VAL A 9 32.99 1.45 -0.44
CA VAL A 9 32.01 2.00 -1.39
C VAL A 9 31.97 1.15 -2.65
N ASN A 10 30.80 0.62 -2.98
CA ASN A 10 30.56 -0.05 -4.25
C ASN A 10 30.05 0.96 -5.29
N PHE A 11 30.72 0.99 -6.44
CA PHE A 11 30.38 1.83 -7.60
C PHE A 11 29.64 1.07 -8.70
N ASP A 12 29.41 -0.23 -8.53
CA ASP A 12 28.59 -1.04 -9.44
C ASP A 12 27.11 -0.59 -9.37
N ASN A 13 26.50 -0.38 -10.54
CA ASN A 13 25.06 -0.30 -10.70
C ASN A 13 24.54 -1.67 -11.12
N ASP A 14 23.62 -2.27 -10.35
CA ASP A 14 22.78 -3.36 -10.86
C ASP A 14 21.52 -2.75 -11.51
N PRO A 15 21.28 -2.96 -12.82
CA PRO A 15 20.10 -2.45 -13.51
C PRO A 15 18.84 -3.32 -13.30
N GLN A 16 18.91 -4.44 -12.57
CA GLN A 16 17.78 -5.38 -12.43
C GLN A 16 16.78 -5.03 -11.32
N ASP A 17 17.08 -4.01 -10.51
CA ASP A 17 16.24 -3.53 -9.39
C ASP A 17 15.14 -2.53 -9.79
N GLY A 18 14.93 -2.33 -11.09
CA GLY A 18 14.07 -1.26 -11.60
C GLY A 18 14.65 0.14 -11.37
N THR A 19 13.77 1.13 -11.30
CA THR A 19 14.13 2.56 -11.13
C THR A 19 14.52 2.82 -9.68
N LYS A 20 15.58 3.60 -9.42
CA LYS A 20 15.93 3.99 -8.03
C LYS A 20 15.41 5.39 -7.72
N LEU A 21 14.62 5.53 -6.65
CA LEU A 21 14.36 6.81 -5.99
C LEU A 21 15.57 7.09 -5.09
N THR A 22 16.42 8.04 -5.47
CA THR A 22 17.73 8.24 -4.82
C THR A 22 17.68 9.26 -3.67
N LEU A 23 18.74 9.31 -2.86
CA LEU A 23 18.86 10.29 -1.78
C LEU A 23 18.89 11.75 -2.28
N ASN A 24 19.40 11.97 -3.50
CA ASN A 24 19.34 13.25 -4.21
C ASN A 24 17.91 13.61 -4.61
N ASP A 25 17.10 12.62 -4.99
CA ASP A 25 15.70 12.84 -5.38
C ASP A 25 14.84 13.18 -4.15
N LEU A 26 15.02 12.45 -3.05
CA LEU A 26 14.40 12.75 -1.76
C LEU A 26 14.74 14.17 -1.27
N ASP A 27 15.99 14.61 -1.44
CA ASP A 27 16.38 16.00 -1.17
C ASP A 27 15.64 16.97 -2.09
N ALA A 28 15.62 16.73 -3.41
CA ALA A 28 14.97 17.60 -4.37
C ALA A 28 13.45 17.74 -4.13
N ILE A 29 12.76 16.64 -3.78
CA ILE A 29 11.34 16.62 -3.36
C ILE A 29 11.15 17.49 -2.11
N GLY A 30 11.95 17.27 -1.06
CA GLY A 30 11.87 18.05 0.17
C GLY A 30 12.18 19.54 -0.02
N GLN A 31 13.18 19.86 -0.84
CA GLN A 31 13.53 21.23 -1.22
C GLN A 31 12.41 21.91 -2.04
N ALA A 32 11.68 21.18 -2.88
CA ALA A 32 10.52 21.70 -3.61
C ALA A 32 9.35 22.02 -2.65
N LEU A 33 9.08 21.13 -1.70
CA LEU A 33 8.09 21.31 -0.63
C LEU A 33 8.42 22.55 0.23
N ILE A 34 9.67 22.67 0.70
CA ILE A 34 10.13 23.79 1.53
C ILE A 34 10.03 25.13 0.80
N ARG A 35 10.28 25.15 -0.53
CA ARG A 35 10.07 26.33 -1.38
C ARG A 35 8.59 26.65 -1.65
N ARG A 36 7.66 25.72 -1.38
CA ARG A 36 6.28 25.72 -1.90
C ARG A 36 6.25 26.04 -3.40
N ASP A 37 7.04 25.28 -4.17
CA ASP A 37 7.16 25.50 -5.62
C ASP A 37 5.77 25.42 -6.29
N PRO A 38 5.28 26.49 -6.96
CA PRO A 38 3.91 26.56 -7.47
C PRO A 38 3.61 25.56 -8.59
N LYS A 39 4.61 24.82 -9.09
CA LYS A 39 4.38 23.67 -9.98
C LYS A 39 3.85 22.43 -9.26
N TYR A 40 4.17 22.26 -7.98
CA TYR A 40 3.93 21.01 -7.22
C TYR A 40 3.18 21.23 -5.91
N ALA A 41 3.16 22.46 -5.37
CA ALA A 41 2.40 22.78 -4.17
C ALA A 41 0.91 22.46 -4.36
N VAL A 42 0.36 21.59 -3.51
CA VAL A 42 -1.08 21.28 -3.49
C VAL A 42 -1.88 22.57 -3.31
N PRO A 43 -2.96 22.82 -4.08
CA PRO A 43 -3.68 24.09 -4.02
C PRO A 43 -4.18 24.42 -2.61
N TYR A 44 -4.28 25.72 -2.31
CA TYR A 44 -4.99 26.14 -1.12
C TYR A 44 -6.50 25.91 -1.31
N PHE A 45 -7.13 25.32 -0.30
CA PHE A 45 -8.56 25.04 -0.26
C PHE A 45 -9.26 26.00 0.69
N ASN A 46 -10.48 26.44 0.37
CA ASN A 46 -11.27 27.32 1.24
C ASN A 46 -11.77 26.51 2.46
N ALA A 47 -11.15 26.72 3.63
CA ALA A 47 -11.38 25.87 4.80
C ALA A 47 -12.84 25.87 5.30
N LYS A 48 -13.59 26.96 5.03
CA LYS A 48 -14.98 27.13 5.49
C LYS A 48 -16.00 26.31 4.68
N GLU A 49 -15.63 25.85 3.49
CA GLU A 49 -16.49 24.98 2.66
C GLU A 49 -16.32 23.49 2.99
N ILE A 50 -15.30 23.11 3.77
CA ILE A 50 -14.90 21.70 3.97
C ILE A 50 -15.77 21.00 5.01
N LYS A 51 -16.75 20.24 4.51
CA LYS A 51 -17.73 19.47 5.29
C LYS A 51 -17.25 18.05 5.55
N ASN A 52 -17.71 17.46 6.65
CA ASN A 52 -17.68 16.01 6.82
C ASN A 52 -18.63 15.38 5.79
N MET A 53 -18.42 14.10 5.46
CA MET A 53 -19.29 13.40 4.52
C MET A 53 -20.58 12.94 5.21
N ASP A 54 -21.75 13.33 4.70
CA ASP A 54 -23.05 12.90 5.27
C ASP A 54 -23.17 11.36 5.27
N ALA A 55 -22.64 10.71 4.23
CA ALA A 55 -22.56 9.25 4.08
C ALA A 55 -21.61 8.53 5.07
N ALA A 56 -20.88 9.29 5.91
CA ALA A 56 -20.10 8.74 7.02
C ALA A 56 -20.88 8.64 8.34
N VAL A 57 -22.11 9.18 8.40
CA VAL A 57 -23.08 8.80 9.46
C VAL A 57 -23.75 7.51 9.03
N THR A 58 -23.11 6.38 9.32
CA THR A 58 -23.43 5.06 8.76
C THR A 58 -23.30 3.97 9.80
N LYS A 59 -23.70 2.74 9.46
CA LYS A 59 -23.52 1.57 10.33
C LYS A 59 -22.04 1.18 10.36
N ASP A 60 -21.44 1.20 11.54
CA ASP A 60 -20.08 0.76 11.83
C ASP A 60 -19.92 -0.78 11.70
N ALA A 61 -18.79 -1.21 11.15
CA ALA A 61 -18.41 -2.59 10.87
C ALA A 61 -18.12 -3.41 12.15
N GLN A 62 -17.57 -2.78 13.19
CA GLN A 62 -17.16 -3.47 14.42
C GLN A 62 -18.26 -3.52 15.49
N THR A 63 -19.01 -2.42 15.67
CA THR A 63 -20.07 -2.32 16.69
C THR A 63 -21.47 -2.63 16.16
N GLY A 64 -21.66 -2.63 14.84
CA GLY A 64 -22.94 -2.87 14.19
C GLY A 64 -24.00 -1.78 14.42
N LYS A 65 -23.61 -0.57 14.80
CA LYS A 65 -24.51 0.56 15.13
C LYS A 65 -24.29 1.75 14.18
N THR A 66 -25.27 2.63 14.06
CA THR A 66 -25.08 3.91 13.37
C THR A 66 -24.20 4.82 14.22
N GLU A 67 -22.99 5.09 13.73
CA GLU A 67 -21.98 5.95 14.36
C GLU A 67 -21.55 7.05 13.38
N THR A 68 -20.76 8.03 13.83
CA THR A 68 -20.15 9.03 12.94
C THR A 68 -18.71 8.63 12.64
N LEU A 69 -18.49 8.06 11.46
CA LEU A 69 -17.17 7.65 11.00
C LEU A 69 -16.37 8.86 10.46
N GLU A 70 -15.09 8.64 10.22
CA GLU A 70 -14.30 9.40 9.26
C GLU A 70 -13.92 8.52 8.07
N ILE A 71 -13.56 9.16 6.95
CA ILE A 71 -13.24 8.51 5.67
C ILE A 71 -11.91 9.04 5.15
N TRP A 72 -11.02 8.14 4.74
CA TRP A 72 -9.69 8.49 4.23
C TRP A 72 -9.46 7.87 2.85
N ASP A 73 -8.51 6.96 2.75
CA ASP A 73 -8.11 6.26 1.55
C ASP A 73 -9.29 5.69 0.75
N SER A 74 -9.42 6.14 -0.49
CA SER A 74 -10.57 5.82 -1.35
C SER A 74 -10.14 5.61 -2.80
N TRP A 75 -10.88 4.80 -3.55
CA TRP A 75 -10.62 4.50 -4.96
C TRP A 75 -11.92 4.25 -5.74
N PRO A 76 -12.03 4.71 -6.99
CA PRO A 76 -13.20 4.44 -7.82
C PRO A 76 -13.28 2.96 -8.18
N VAL A 77 -14.47 2.49 -8.55
CA VAL A 77 -14.59 1.34 -9.45
C VAL A 77 -14.34 1.86 -10.86
N GLN A 78 -13.26 1.40 -11.50
CA GLN A 78 -12.80 1.93 -12.80
C GLN A 78 -12.93 0.91 -13.94
N ASP A 79 -12.87 1.42 -15.17
CA ASP A 79 -12.59 0.61 -16.35
C ASP A 79 -11.14 0.10 -16.29
N PRO A 80 -10.89 -1.20 -16.50
CA PRO A 80 -9.58 -1.80 -16.20
C PRO A 80 -8.48 -1.43 -17.22
N ILE A 81 -8.81 -0.93 -18.41
CA ILE A 81 -7.83 -0.61 -19.47
C ILE A 81 -7.51 0.89 -19.48
N THR A 82 -8.52 1.74 -19.29
CA THR A 82 -8.42 3.20 -19.38
C THR A 82 -8.26 3.89 -18.03
N GLY A 83 -8.62 3.24 -16.92
CA GLY A 83 -8.68 3.85 -15.59
C GLY A 83 -9.83 4.85 -15.39
N TYR A 84 -10.70 5.07 -16.39
CA TYR A 84 -11.85 5.95 -16.23
C TYR A 84 -12.84 5.38 -15.22
N VAL A 85 -13.44 6.23 -14.37
CA VAL A 85 -14.49 5.80 -13.42
C VAL A 85 -15.64 5.14 -14.18
N SER A 86 -15.99 3.92 -13.79
CA SER A 86 -17.03 3.13 -14.45
C SER A 86 -18.43 3.68 -14.20
N ASN A 87 -19.23 3.81 -15.26
CA ASN A 87 -20.66 4.07 -15.18
C ASN A 87 -21.42 2.77 -14.88
N TYR A 88 -21.40 2.36 -13.62
CA TYR A 88 -22.06 1.14 -13.18
C TYR A 88 -23.58 1.35 -13.09
N LYS A 89 -24.28 1.02 -14.18
CA LYS A 89 -25.76 1.03 -14.26
C LYS A 89 -26.37 2.42 -13.91
N GLY A 90 -25.70 3.51 -14.28
CA GLY A 90 -26.12 4.89 -13.99
C GLY A 90 -25.54 5.49 -12.71
N TYR A 91 -24.61 4.80 -12.05
CA TYR A 91 -23.93 5.24 -10.83
C TYR A 91 -22.41 5.29 -11.04
N GLN A 92 -21.76 6.23 -10.34
CA GLN A 92 -20.34 6.15 -10.01
C GLN A 92 -20.21 5.43 -8.66
N LEU A 93 -19.25 4.52 -8.54
CA LEU A 93 -18.97 3.75 -7.34
C LEU A 93 -17.56 4.06 -6.85
N VAL A 94 -17.39 4.17 -5.54
CA VAL A 94 -16.09 4.37 -4.88
C VAL A 94 -16.05 3.47 -3.65
N ILE A 95 -14.94 2.78 -3.45
CA ILE A 95 -14.67 2.00 -2.24
C ILE A 95 -13.70 2.80 -1.38
N ALA A 96 -13.91 2.81 -0.07
CA ALA A 96 -13.13 3.62 0.86
C ALA A 96 -12.91 2.94 2.20
N MET A 97 -11.74 3.19 2.81
CA MET A 97 -11.51 2.92 4.22
C MET A 97 -12.31 3.92 5.07
N MET A 98 -13.09 3.41 6.02
CA MET A 98 -13.83 4.21 7.00
C MET A 98 -13.75 3.57 8.39
N GLY A 99 -13.96 4.38 9.42
CA GLY A 99 -13.96 3.94 10.82
C GLY A 99 -14.19 5.10 11.78
N MET A 100 -14.49 4.81 13.03
CA MET A 100 -14.68 5.81 14.10
C MET A 100 -13.36 6.55 14.38
N PRO A 101 -13.38 7.90 14.48
CA PRO A 101 -12.22 8.65 14.91
C PRO A 101 -11.69 8.15 16.27
N LYS A 102 -10.36 8.04 16.36
CA LYS A 102 -9.64 7.60 17.58
C LYS A 102 -9.89 6.14 17.97
N LYS A 103 -10.25 5.27 17.02
CA LYS A 103 -10.29 3.81 17.18
C LYS A 103 -9.26 3.12 16.28
N ASN A 104 -8.96 1.85 16.60
CA ASN A 104 -8.34 0.94 15.65
C ASN A 104 -9.50 0.31 14.88
N ASP A 105 -9.76 0.87 13.70
CA ASP A 105 -11.03 0.75 12.99
C ASP A 105 -10.73 1.06 11.53
N ASN A 106 -10.50 0.01 10.75
CA ASN A 106 -9.89 0.08 9.42
C ASN A 106 -10.59 -0.95 8.53
N HIS A 107 -11.81 -0.61 8.08
CA HIS A 107 -12.65 -1.48 7.27
C HIS A 107 -13.12 -0.75 6.02
N ILE A 108 -13.40 -1.50 4.96
CA ILE A 108 -13.75 -0.92 3.65
C ILE A 108 -15.26 -0.94 3.37
N TYR A 109 -15.73 0.18 2.84
CA TYR A 109 -17.13 0.47 2.58
C TYR A 109 -17.35 0.78 1.10
N LEU A 110 -18.52 0.41 0.57
CA LEU A 110 -18.94 0.81 -0.77
C LEU A 110 -19.78 2.09 -0.69
N LEU A 111 -19.36 3.13 -1.40
CA LEU A 111 -20.07 4.39 -1.57
C LEU A 111 -20.51 4.57 -3.03
N TYR A 112 -21.62 5.26 -3.24
CA TYR A 112 -22.18 5.49 -4.58
C TYR A 112 -22.86 6.86 -4.70
N ASN A 113 -22.83 7.39 -5.92
CA ASN A 113 -23.60 8.56 -6.35
C ASN A 113 -24.06 8.36 -7.81
N LYS A 114 -24.97 9.17 -8.33
CA LYS A 114 -25.31 9.15 -9.77
C LYS A 114 -24.07 9.50 -10.60
N TYR A 115 -23.90 8.84 -11.73
CA TYR A 115 -22.75 9.10 -12.60
C TYR A 115 -22.78 10.55 -13.12
N ASN A 116 -21.63 11.23 -13.14
CA ASN A 116 -21.48 12.68 -13.38
C ASN A 116 -22.15 13.63 -12.36
N ASP A 117 -22.72 13.14 -11.26
CA ASP A 117 -23.19 14.03 -10.18
C ASP A 117 -21.99 14.56 -9.37
N ASN A 118 -21.88 15.89 -9.27
CA ASN A 118 -20.81 16.60 -8.59
C ASN A 118 -21.20 17.04 -7.16
N GLU A 119 -22.42 16.79 -6.69
CA GLU A 119 -22.87 17.23 -5.36
C GLU A 119 -22.45 16.25 -4.25
N PHE A 120 -21.70 16.77 -3.27
CA PHE A 120 -21.09 15.96 -2.21
C PHE A 120 -22.14 15.34 -1.28
N SER A 121 -23.23 16.07 -0.98
CA SER A 121 -24.35 15.59 -0.15
C SER A 121 -25.27 14.57 -0.85
N HIS A 122 -25.04 14.27 -2.14
CA HIS A 122 -25.78 13.21 -2.86
C HIS A 122 -25.16 11.82 -2.70
N TRP A 123 -23.91 11.70 -2.28
CA TRP A 123 -23.27 10.40 -2.02
C TRP A 123 -23.99 9.59 -0.94
N ARG A 124 -24.06 8.28 -1.13
CA ARG A 124 -24.70 7.32 -0.24
C ARG A 124 -23.75 6.18 0.08
N ASN A 125 -23.98 5.53 1.21
CA ASN A 125 -23.19 4.40 1.69
C ASN A 125 -24.02 3.11 1.54
N ALA A 126 -23.48 2.10 0.86
CA ALA A 126 -24.10 0.79 0.68
C ALA A 126 -23.77 -0.21 1.82
N GLY A 127 -22.86 0.16 2.71
CA GLY A 127 -22.41 -0.63 3.85
C GLY A 127 -20.93 -0.99 3.81
N SER A 128 -20.46 -1.58 4.91
CA SER A 128 -19.18 -2.31 4.97
C SER A 128 -19.27 -3.50 4.02
N ILE A 129 -18.17 -3.79 3.32
CA ILE A 129 -18.15 -4.82 2.27
C ILE A 129 -18.22 -6.23 2.87
N PHE A 130 -17.42 -6.52 3.90
CA PHE A 130 -17.36 -7.85 4.51
C PHE A 130 -18.39 -8.05 5.63
N GLY A 131 -18.85 -6.96 6.25
CA GLY A 131 -20.05 -6.97 7.07
C GLY A 131 -19.96 -6.16 8.36
N TYR A 132 -20.57 -6.69 9.41
CA TYR A 132 -20.89 -5.98 10.65
C TYR A 132 -20.57 -6.78 11.91
N ASN A 133 -19.58 -7.67 11.82
CA ASN A 133 -19.01 -8.41 12.95
C ASN A 133 -17.47 -8.33 12.91
N GLU A 134 -16.92 -7.26 12.31
CA GLU A 134 -15.48 -7.12 12.12
C GLU A 134 -14.75 -6.83 13.43
N THR A 135 -13.43 -6.94 13.42
CA THR A 135 -12.62 -6.89 14.64
C THR A 135 -11.38 -6.00 14.47
N PRO A 136 -10.80 -5.45 15.56
CA PRO A 136 -9.58 -4.65 15.45
C PRO A 136 -8.37 -5.44 14.94
N ASP A 137 -8.41 -6.77 14.99
CA ASP A 137 -7.28 -7.66 14.69
C ASP A 137 -7.23 -8.12 13.22
N LEU A 138 -8.36 -8.06 12.50
CA LEU A 138 -8.46 -8.40 11.07
C LEU A 138 -9.05 -7.18 10.35
N GLN A 139 -8.27 -6.59 9.44
CA GLN A 139 -8.56 -5.28 8.88
C GLN A 139 -8.45 -5.29 7.35
N GLU A 140 -9.17 -4.37 6.70
CA GLU A 140 -9.13 -4.15 5.26
C GLU A 140 -8.55 -2.77 4.97
N TRP A 141 -7.41 -2.72 4.31
CA TRP A 141 -6.81 -1.47 3.84
C TRP A 141 -6.87 -1.35 2.31
N SER A 142 -6.27 -0.27 1.80
CA SER A 142 -6.39 0.21 0.42
C SER A 142 -6.11 -0.81 -0.68
N GLY A 143 -6.58 -0.48 -1.88
CA GLY A 143 -6.36 -1.22 -3.12
C GLY A 143 -7.08 -0.54 -4.28
N SER A 144 -7.76 -1.34 -5.11
CA SER A 144 -8.45 -0.87 -6.33
C SER A 144 -9.68 -1.73 -6.65
N ALA A 145 -10.54 -1.27 -7.57
CA ALA A 145 -11.69 -2.06 -7.99
C ALA A 145 -12.06 -1.78 -9.45
N ILE A 146 -12.56 -2.82 -10.14
CA ILE A 146 -12.89 -2.77 -11.58
C ILE A 146 -14.16 -3.57 -11.88
N VAL A 147 -14.83 -3.26 -12.99
CA VAL A 147 -15.96 -4.05 -13.48
C VAL A 147 -15.46 -5.22 -14.33
N ASN A 148 -15.86 -6.44 -13.99
CA ASN A 148 -15.56 -7.63 -14.80
C ASN A 148 -16.53 -7.79 -15.97
N LYS A 149 -16.18 -8.64 -16.94
CA LYS A 149 -16.95 -8.86 -18.18
C LYS A 149 -18.36 -9.45 -17.96
N ASP A 150 -18.68 -9.95 -16.77
CA ASP A 150 -20.02 -10.41 -16.37
C ASP A 150 -20.86 -9.34 -15.62
N GLY A 151 -20.29 -8.16 -15.36
CA GLY A 151 -20.93 -7.08 -14.61
C GLY A 151 -20.87 -7.23 -13.08
N SER A 152 -20.06 -8.14 -12.55
CA SER A 152 -19.59 -8.09 -11.15
C SER A 152 -18.49 -7.02 -10.98
N VAL A 153 -18.20 -6.63 -9.74
CA VAL A 153 -17.08 -5.74 -9.42
C VAL A 153 -15.98 -6.58 -8.76
N GLN A 154 -14.82 -6.69 -9.40
CA GLN A 154 -13.65 -7.29 -8.76
C GLN A 154 -12.97 -6.25 -7.88
N LEU A 155 -12.85 -6.58 -6.59
CA LEU A 155 -12.09 -5.83 -5.61
C LEU A 155 -10.69 -6.44 -5.48
N PHE A 156 -9.67 -5.59 -5.42
CA PHE A 156 -8.34 -5.92 -4.92
C PHE A 156 -8.08 -5.01 -3.71
N TYR A 157 -7.63 -5.60 -2.61
CA TYR A 157 -7.49 -4.90 -1.34
C TYR A 157 -6.37 -5.49 -0.49
N THR A 158 -6.01 -4.80 0.58
CA THR A 158 -5.03 -5.29 1.54
C THR A 158 -5.73 -5.94 2.71
N LYS A 159 -5.48 -7.22 2.97
CA LYS A 159 -5.90 -7.91 4.18
C LYS A 159 -4.77 -7.79 5.20
N ASN A 160 -5.03 -7.21 6.38
CA ASN A 160 -4.02 -7.00 7.41
C ASN A 160 -4.40 -7.75 8.70
N ASP A 161 -3.54 -8.66 9.13
CA ASP A 161 -3.71 -9.45 10.36
C ASP A 161 -2.77 -8.95 11.47
N THR A 162 -3.36 -8.45 12.56
CA THR A 162 -2.65 -8.05 13.80
C THR A 162 -2.98 -8.98 14.98
N SER A 163 -3.67 -10.09 14.73
CA SER A 163 -4.04 -11.07 15.76
C SER A 163 -2.81 -11.76 16.37
N ASN A 164 -3.00 -12.40 17.53
CA ASN A 164 -1.97 -13.23 18.19
C ASN A 164 -0.65 -12.49 18.51
N GLY A 165 -0.63 -11.15 18.49
CA GLY A 165 0.58 -10.35 18.69
C GLY A 165 1.42 -10.15 17.44
N LYS A 166 0.86 -10.37 16.24
CA LYS A 166 1.41 -9.86 14.98
C LYS A 166 1.48 -8.33 15.00
N LEU A 167 2.30 -7.76 14.11
CA LEU A 167 2.41 -6.30 13.95
C LEU A 167 1.39 -5.80 12.92
N ASN A 168 1.69 -5.93 11.65
CA ASN A 168 0.79 -5.71 10.52
C ASN A 168 1.15 -6.73 9.42
N ASP A 169 0.61 -7.96 9.51
CA ASP A 169 0.77 -8.98 8.49
C ASP A 169 -0.15 -8.65 7.30
N GLN A 170 0.31 -7.70 6.49
CA GLN A 170 -0.30 -7.23 5.25
C GLN A 170 -0.12 -8.25 4.13
N GLN A 171 -1.20 -8.51 3.41
CA GLN A 171 -1.32 -9.51 2.37
C GLN A 171 -2.22 -8.97 1.25
N LEU A 172 -1.84 -9.17 -0.02
CA LEU A 172 -2.69 -8.77 -1.14
C LEU A 172 -3.84 -9.77 -1.27
N ALA A 173 -5.07 -9.28 -1.31
CA ALA A 173 -6.28 -10.07 -1.35
C ALA A 173 -7.25 -9.59 -2.43
N THR A 174 -8.22 -10.43 -2.78
CA THR A 174 -9.26 -10.14 -3.78
C THR A 174 -10.61 -10.70 -3.35
N ALA A 175 -11.69 -10.07 -3.81
CA ALA A 175 -13.05 -10.59 -3.68
C ALA A 175 -13.90 -10.14 -4.88
N ASN A 176 -14.92 -10.92 -5.22
CA ASN A 176 -15.88 -10.62 -6.28
C ASN A 176 -17.19 -10.09 -5.66
N LEU A 177 -17.52 -8.83 -5.91
CA LEU A 177 -18.70 -8.15 -5.35
C LEU A 177 -19.86 -8.23 -6.35
N LYS A 178 -20.97 -8.81 -5.91
CA LYS A 178 -22.24 -8.82 -6.67
C LYS A 178 -23.14 -7.74 -6.11
N LEU A 179 -23.53 -6.79 -6.96
CA LEU A 179 -24.28 -5.59 -6.54
C LEU A 179 -25.68 -5.54 -7.16
N ASN A 180 -26.68 -5.41 -6.30
CA ASN A 180 -28.04 -5.05 -6.69
C ASN A 180 -28.11 -3.54 -6.99
N VAL A 181 -28.83 -3.17 -8.05
CA VAL A 181 -29.12 -1.78 -8.39
C VAL A 181 -30.60 -1.68 -8.74
N ASP A 182 -31.34 -0.87 -7.99
CA ASP A 182 -32.78 -0.67 -8.17
C ASP A 182 -33.20 0.79 -7.88
N ASN A 183 -34.51 1.05 -7.72
CA ASN A 183 -35.04 2.39 -7.45
C ASN A 183 -34.59 2.97 -6.09
N ASN A 184 -34.09 2.15 -5.17
CA ASN A 184 -33.62 2.55 -3.84
C ASN A 184 -32.12 2.90 -3.84
N GLY A 185 -31.36 2.51 -4.87
CA GLY A 185 -29.94 2.79 -5.01
C GLY A 185 -29.11 1.54 -5.32
N VAL A 186 -27.91 1.47 -4.74
CA VAL A 186 -26.97 0.36 -4.87
C VAL A 186 -26.86 -0.37 -3.52
N SER A 187 -26.84 -1.70 -3.54
CA SER A 187 -26.60 -2.53 -2.35
C SER A 187 -25.77 -3.77 -2.67
N ILE A 188 -24.99 -4.23 -1.69
CA ILE A 188 -24.17 -5.43 -1.80
C ILE A 188 -25.09 -6.66 -1.65
N ALA A 189 -25.09 -7.54 -2.66
CA ALA A 189 -25.91 -8.74 -2.70
C ALA A 189 -25.15 -9.98 -2.18
N SER A 190 -23.87 -10.11 -2.56
CA SER A 190 -22.93 -11.07 -1.98
C SER A 190 -21.49 -10.62 -2.21
N VAL A 191 -20.59 -11.17 -1.39
CA VAL A 191 -19.14 -11.14 -1.57
C VAL A 191 -18.70 -12.59 -1.77
N ASP A 192 -18.24 -12.88 -2.98
CA ASP A 192 -17.82 -14.20 -3.42
C ASP A 192 -16.29 -14.23 -3.55
N ASN A 193 -15.67 -15.41 -3.45
CA ASN A 193 -14.25 -15.63 -3.74
C ASN A 193 -13.25 -14.76 -2.94
N ASP A 194 -13.58 -14.34 -1.71
CA ASP A 194 -12.61 -13.72 -0.78
C ASP A 194 -11.42 -14.67 -0.56
N HIS A 195 -10.24 -14.28 -1.03
CA HIS A 195 -8.99 -14.96 -0.71
C HIS A 195 -7.75 -14.06 -0.85
N VAL A 196 -6.67 -14.49 -0.19
CA VAL A 196 -5.33 -13.93 -0.34
C VAL A 196 -4.67 -14.46 -1.62
N ILE A 197 -4.07 -13.57 -2.39
CA ILE A 197 -3.45 -13.85 -3.69
C ILE A 197 -1.91 -13.69 -3.67
N PHE A 198 -1.34 -12.91 -2.74
CA PHE A 198 0.11 -12.74 -2.62
C PHE A 198 0.55 -12.32 -1.20
N ILE A 199 1.67 -12.89 -0.73
CA ILE A 199 2.24 -12.69 0.63
C ILE A 199 3.76 -12.36 0.60
N GLY A 200 4.26 -11.90 -0.54
CA GLY A 200 5.68 -11.82 -0.85
C GLY A 200 6.22 -13.17 -1.36
N ASP A 201 7.24 -13.11 -2.22
CA ASP A 201 7.96 -14.30 -2.74
C ASP A 201 9.29 -14.55 -2.02
N GLY A 202 9.75 -13.58 -1.24
CA GLY A 202 11.01 -13.59 -0.50
C GLY A 202 12.24 -13.26 -1.34
N LYS A 203 12.13 -13.05 -2.67
CA LYS A 203 13.25 -12.71 -3.56
C LYS A 203 13.09 -11.35 -4.21
N HIS A 204 11.97 -11.10 -4.90
CA HIS A 204 11.66 -9.78 -5.44
C HIS A 204 11.05 -8.88 -4.36
N TYR A 205 10.20 -9.46 -3.50
CA TYR A 205 9.47 -8.77 -2.44
C TYR A 205 9.66 -9.46 -1.08
N GLN A 206 9.76 -8.65 -0.02
CA GLN A 206 9.89 -9.11 1.36
C GLN A 206 8.65 -9.91 1.80
N THR A 207 8.82 -10.92 2.66
CA THR A 207 7.71 -11.59 3.35
C THR A 207 7.62 -11.16 4.82
N TYR A 208 6.43 -11.29 5.42
CA TYR A 208 6.26 -11.04 6.86
C TYR A 208 7.20 -11.90 7.74
N ASP A 209 7.56 -13.11 7.30
CA ASP A 209 8.57 -13.95 7.97
C ASP A 209 9.98 -13.33 7.92
N GLN A 210 10.38 -12.72 6.79
CA GLN A 210 11.68 -12.06 6.67
C GLN A 210 11.76 -10.80 7.54
N PHE A 211 10.70 -10.02 7.58
CA PHE A 211 10.56 -8.86 8.47
C PHE A 211 10.54 -9.25 9.96
N SER A 212 9.65 -10.17 10.35
CA SER A 212 9.41 -10.49 11.75
C SER A 212 10.60 -11.19 12.44
N ASN A 213 11.46 -11.87 11.66
CA ASN A 213 12.75 -12.41 12.09
C ASN A 213 13.94 -11.47 11.81
N GLY A 214 13.68 -10.27 11.28
CA GLY A 214 14.69 -9.26 10.95
C GLY A 214 15.40 -8.70 12.19
N LYS A 215 16.73 -8.56 12.12
CA LYS A 215 17.56 -8.10 13.25
C LYS A 215 17.19 -6.70 13.76
N ASN A 216 16.74 -5.83 12.86
CA ASN A 216 16.42 -4.43 13.12
C ASN A 216 14.91 -4.13 12.98
N ARG A 217 14.04 -5.15 13.11
CA ARG A 217 12.58 -5.11 12.90
C ARG A 217 11.78 -4.05 13.69
N ASN A 218 12.46 -3.27 14.53
CA ASN A 218 11.94 -2.19 15.35
C ASN A 218 12.27 -0.78 14.79
N ARG A 219 12.88 -0.72 13.61
CA ARG A 219 13.16 0.51 12.82
C ARG A 219 12.69 0.36 11.35
N ASP A 220 12.12 -0.78 11.03
CA ASP A 220 11.93 -1.42 9.72
C ASP A 220 10.42 -1.48 9.48
N ASN A 221 9.96 -1.09 8.28
CA ASN A 221 8.54 -0.95 7.96
C ASN A 221 8.13 -1.96 6.90
N TYR A 222 7.64 -3.14 7.33
CA TYR A 222 7.05 -4.10 6.40
C TYR A 222 5.78 -3.55 5.76
N THR A 223 5.76 -3.60 4.43
CA THR A 223 4.67 -3.19 3.56
C THR A 223 4.39 -4.31 2.56
N LEU A 224 3.11 -4.59 2.33
CA LEU A 224 2.64 -5.43 1.22
C LEU A 224 1.16 -5.10 0.95
N ARG A 225 0.91 -3.92 0.38
CA ARG A 225 -0.41 -3.29 0.38
C ARG A 225 -0.72 -2.53 -0.90
N ASP A 226 -1.89 -1.91 -0.92
CA ASP A 226 -2.37 -0.98 -1.94
C ASP A 226 -2.34 -1.54 -3.38
N PRO A 227 -2.91 -2.74 -3.65
CA PRO A 227 -2.90 -3.31 -5.01
C PRO A 227 -3.79 -2.54 -5.98
N HIS A 228 -3.16 -1.79 -6.90
CA HIS A 228 -3.78 -1.12 -8.05
C HIS A 228 -3.79 -2.02 -9.29
N VAL A 229 -4.98 -2.25 -9.84
CA VAL A 229 -5.20 -3.14 -10.98
C VAL A 229 -5.19 -2.40 -12.32
N VAL A 230 -4.57 -3.03 -13.32
CA VAL A 230 -4.57 -2.58 -14.73
C VAL A 230 -4.67 -3.80 -15.66
N GLU A 231 -5.44 -3.68 -16.75
CA GLU A 231 -5.60 -4.70 -17.80
C GLU A 231 -5.05 -4.14 -19.13
N GLU A 232 -4.16 -4.87 -19.77
CA GLU A 232 -3.65 -4.55 -21.10
C GLU A 232 -4.67 -4.89 -22.19
N GLU A 233 -4.52 -4.31 -23.38
CA GLU A 233 -5.44 -4.52 -24.51
C GLU A 233 -5.51 -5.98 -25.00
N ASN A 234 -4.53 -6.81 -24.64
CA ASN A 234 -4.52 -8.24 -24.89
C ASN A 234 -5.34 -9.07 -23.85
N GLY A 235 -5.84 -8.43 -22.80
CA GLY A 235 -6.55 -9.06 -21.68
C GLY A 235 -5.66 -9.54 -20.52
N ASP A 236 -4.35 -9.29 -20.56
CA ASP A 236 -3.46 -9.57 -19.44
C ASP A 236 -3.70 -8.55 -18.30
N ARG A 237 -4.01 -9.04 -17.10
CA ARG A 237 -4.30 -8.21 -15.93
C ARG A 237 -3.14 -8.26 -14.92
N TYR A 238 -2.75 -7.11 -14.41
CA TYR A 238 -1.63 -6.93 -13.48
C TYR A 238 -2.10 -6.24 -12.20
N LEU A 239 -1.36 -6.46 -11.11
CA LEU A 239 -1.43 -5.62 -9.91
C LEU A 239 -0.09 -4.93 -9.70
N VAL A 240 -0.14 -3.63 -9.39
CA VAL A 240 0.99 -2.84 -8.90
C VAL A 240 0.71 -2.45 -7.47
N PHE A 241 1.69 -2.62 -6.58
CA PHE A 241 1.46 -2.65 -5.13
C PHE A 241 2.67 -2.07 -4.37
N GLU A 242 2.43 -1.55 -3.17
CA GLU A 242 3.52 -1.16 -2.26
C GLU A 242 4.09 -2.42 -1.61
N ALA A 243 5.41 -2.54 -1.60
CA ALA A 243 6.13 -3.61 -0.93
C ALA A 243 7.52 -3.16 -0.47
N ASN A 244 8.22 -4.01 0.28
CA ASN A 244 9.66 -3.90 0.50
C ASN A 244 10.41 -4.87 -0.43
N THR A 245 11.66 -4.55 -0.78
CA THR A 245 12.51 -5.43 -1.61
C THR A 245 12.86 -6.75 -0.92
N GLY A 246 12.79 -7.85 -1.68
CA GLY A 246 13.16 -9.20 -1.23
C GLY A 246 14.66 -9.52 -1.35
N SER A 247 15.02 -10.78 -1.12
CA SER A 247 16.42 -11.23 -0.98
C SER A 247 17.32 -11.05 -2.22
N ASN A 248 16.77 -10.77 -3.40
CA ASN A 248 17.56 -10.42 -4.58
C ASN A 248 18.36 -9.12 -4.37
N ASN A 249 17.77 -8.13 -3.69
CA ASN A 249 18.46 -6.92 -3.28
C ASN A 249 17.91 -6.33 -1.97
N TYR A 250 18.18 -7.04 -0.89
CA TYR A 250 17.59 -6.80 0.42
C TYR A 250 18.14 -5.56 1.16
N GLN A 251 17.44 -5.15 2.22
CA GLN A 251 17.95 -4.17 3.18
C GLN A 251 19.23 -4.65 3.90
N GLY A 252 20.04 -3.71 4.38
CA GLY A 252 21.22 -3.99 5.21
C GLY A 252 22.22 -2.85 5.23
N GLU A 253 23.21 -2.93 6.14
CA GLU A 253 24.28 -1.92 6.25
C GLU A 253 25.03 -1.69 4.93
N ASP A 254 25.13 -2.72 4.08
CA ASP A 254 25.79 -2.65 2.77
C ASP A 254 25.11 -1.66 1.80
N GLN A 255 23.81 -1.36 1.99
CA GLN A 255 23.10 -0.36 1.15
C GLN A 255 23.65 1.06 1.33
N VAL A 256 24.17 1.39 2.52
CA VAL A 256 24.81 2.69 2.81
C VAL A 256 26.11 2.87 2.01
N TYR A 257 26.72 1.78 1.54
CA TYR A 257 27.96 1.80 0.75
C TYR A 257 27.73 1.74 -0.76
N ARG A 258 26.48 1.61 -1.26
CA ARG A 258 26.22 1.58 -2.71
C ARG A 258 26.07 2.99 -3.27
N TRP A 259 26.98 3.40 -4.15
CA TRP A 259 26.98 4.73 -4.78
C TRP A 259 25.69 5.01 -5.56
N ALA A 260 25.11 3.97 -6.17
CA ALA A 260 23.84 3.99 -6.90
C ALA A 260 22.68 4.64 -6.11
N ASN A 261 22.63 4.44 -4.80
CA ASN A 261 21.52 4.90 -3.96
C ASN A 261 21.58 6.42 -3.66
N TYR A 262 22.71 7.07 -3.92
CA TYR A 262 22.90 8.50 -3.63
C TYR A 262 22.39 9.43 -4.74
N GLY A 263 22.57 9.06 -6.02
CA GLY A 263 22.04 9.74 -7.22
C GLY A 263 22.54 11.15 -7.53
N GLY A 264 23.23 11.82 -6.61
CA GLY A 264 23.76 13.16 -6.81
C GLY A 264 25.12 13.20 -7.51
N ASN A 265 25.69 14.40 -7.60
CA ASN A 265 27.11 14.57 -7.97
C ASN A 265 28.04 14.15 -6.82
N ASP A 266 29.32 13.89 -7.13
CA ASP A 266 30.29 13.36 -6.15
C ASP A 266 30.37 14.18 -4.85
N LYS A 267 30.24 15.51 -4.91
CA LYS A 267 30.25 16.36 -3.70
C LYS A 267 29.01 16.13 -2.83
N PHE A 268 27.84 15.93 -3.43
CA PHE A 268 26.63 15.53 -2.70
C PHE A 268 26.82 14.12 -2.11
N ASN A 269 27.25 13.16 -2.93
CA ASN A 269 27.36 11.76 -2.54
C ASN A 269 28.37 11.56 -1.40
N VAL A 270 29.60 12.12 -1.52
CA VAL A 270 30.60 12.09 -0.45
C VAL A 270 30.07 12.73 0.84
N ASN A 271 29.40 13.89 0.76
CA ASN A 271 28.90 14.58 1.95
C ASN A 271 27.84 13.75 2.70
N ASN A 272 26.84 13.21 1.99
CA ASN A 272 25.78 12.42 2.62
C ASN A 272 26.31 11.05 3.10
N PHE A 273 27.24 10.41 2.36
CA PHE A 273 27.92 9.19 2.79
C PHE A 273 28.68 9.40 4.11
N LEU A 274 29.41 10.51 4.24
CA LEU A 274 30.16 10.80 5.46
C LEU A 274 29.26 11.17 6.65
N SER A 275 28.08 11.75 6.43
CA SER A 275 27.15 12.11 7.52
C SER A 275 26.52 10.90 8.21
N TYR A 276 26.25 9.79 7.50
CA TYR A 276 25.73 8.57 8.13
C TYR A 276 26.69 8.04 9.22
N PHE A 277 28.01 8.09 9.00
CA PHE A 277 29.00 7.72 10.02
C PHE A 277 29.23 8.78 11.10
N GLY A 278 28.47 9.88 11.07
CA GLY A 278 28.32 10.85 12.16
C GLY A 278 26.99 10.74 12.91
N ASN A 279 26.00 10.01 12.38
CA ASN A 279 24.70 9.81 13.00
C ASN A 279 24.23 8.35 12.87
N ASN A 280 24.42 7.59 13.95
CA ASN A 280 24.06 6.17 14.03
C ASN A 280 22.56 5.92 13.78
N ASP A 281 21.67 6.85 14.11
CA ASP A 281 20.24 6.69 13.92
C ASP A 281 19.84 6.82 12.43
N ASP A 282 20.37 7.83 11.73
CA ASP A 282 20.19 7.95 10.28
C ASP A 282 20.82 6.76 9.55
N GLN A 283 22.00 6.30 9.99
CA GLN A 283 22.63 5.09 9.42
C GLN A 283 21.78 3.83 9.65
N ALA A 284 21.19 3.67 10.85
CA ALA A 284 20.36 2.52 11.15
C ALA A 284 19.07 2.51 10.31
N LEU A 285 18.44 3.68 10.11
CA LEU A 285 17.30 3.86 9.20
C LEU A 285 17.70 3.56 7.74
N ALA A 286 18.82 4.10 7.27
CA ALA A 286 19.38 3.83 5.94
C ALA A 286 19.85 2.38 5.73
N SER A 287 19.98 1.60 6.79
CA SER A 287 20.29 0.16 6.75
C SER A 287 19.05 -0.74 6.73
N VAL A 288 17.85 -0.19 6.92
CA VAL A 288 16.57 -0.93 6.82
C VAL A 288 15.70 -0.44 5.67
N ALA A 289 15.69 0.87 5.38
CA ALA A 289 14.91 1.49 4.31
C ALA A 289 15.09 0.80 2.94
N ASN A 290 14.05 0.11 2.47
CA ASN A 290 14.11 -0.76 1.29
C ASN A 290 12.78 -0.88 0.51
N GLY A 291 11.92 0.14 0.63
CA GLY A 291 10.63 0.22 -0.06
C GLY A 291 10.71 0.06 -1.59
N ALA A 292 9.59 -0.37 -2.18
CA ALA A 292 9.47 -0.77 -3.57
C ALA A 292 8.03 -0.60 -4.10
N LEU A 293 7.92 -0.26 -5.38
CA LEU A 293 6.67 -0.38 -6.13
C LEU A 293 6.74 -1.67 -6.94
N GLY A 294 6.02 -2.69 -6.49
CA GLY A 294 6.00 -4.02 -7.07
C GLY A 294 5.03 -4.19 -8.23
N ILE A 295 5.23 -5.22 -9.06
CA ILE A 295 4.27 -5.63 -10.08
C ILE A 295 4.22 -7.15 -10.21
N LEU A 296 3.00 -7.68 -10.36
CA LEU A 296 2.72 -9.08 -10.62
C LEU A 296 1.60 -9.22 -11.66
N LYS A 297 1.53 -10.37 -12.32
CA LYS A 297 0.47 -10.71 -13.27
C LYS A 297 -0.54 -11.68 -12.64
N LEU A 298 -1.81 -11.43 -12.89
CA LEU A 298 -2.92 -12.28 -12.49
C LEU A 298 -3.21 -13.34 -13.56
N SER A 299 -3.72 -14.48 -13.12
CA SER A 299 -4.30 -15.48 -14.02
C SER A 299 -5.58 -14.96 -14.68
N GLY A 300 -5.91 -15.50 -15.86
CA GLY A 300 -7.02 -15.02 -16.69
C GLY A 300 -8.44 -15.33 -16.17
N ASP A 301 -8.59 -15.86 -14.95
CA ASP A 301 -9.89 -15.95 -14.29
C ASP A 301 -10.21 -14.59 -13.66
N GLN A 302 -11.12 -13.83 -14.28
CA GLN A 302 -11.46 -12.49 -13.81
C GLN A 302 -12.17 -12.50 -12.44
N ASN A 303 -12.88 -13.57 -12.10
CA ASN A 303 -13.74 -13.64 -10.89
C ASN A 303 -13.04 -14.35 -9.72
N ASN A 304 -12.04 -15.20 -9.99
CA ASN A 304 -11.19 -15.85 -8.99
C ASN A 304 -9.70 -15.77 -9.40
N PRO A 305 -9.14 -14.55 -9.55
CA PRO A 305 -7.78 -14.36 -10.05
C PRO A 305 -6.73 -14.84 -9.05
N THR A 306 -5.66 -15.43 -9.56
CA THR A 306 -4.58 -16.06 -8.77
C THR A 306 -3.22 -15.73 -9.37
N VAL A 307 -2.16 -15.76 -8.55
CA VAL A 307 -0.78 -15.45 -8.96
C VAL A 307 0.07 -16.73 -9.01
N LYS A 308 1.00 -16.83 -9.98
CA LYS A 308 2.05 -17.85 -9.99
C LYS A 308 3.40 -17.19 -9.70
N LEU A 309 4.36 -17.95 -9.18
CA LEU A 309 5.70 -17.45 -8.89
C LEU A 309 6.43 -16.92 -10.15
N ASP A 310 6.21 -17.55 -11.31
CA ASP A 310 6.78 -17.10 -12.59
C ASP A 310 6.07 -15.86 -13.18
N ASP A 311 4.93 -15.47 -12.60
CA ASP A 311 4.12 -14.28 -12.93
C ASP A 311 4.42 -13.11 -11.95
N VAL A 312 5.44 -13.24 -11.08
CA VAL A 312 5.98 -12.18 -10.20
C VAL A 312 7.24 -11.58 -10.83
N TYR A 313 7.31 -10.24 -10.93
CA TYR A 313 8.42 -9.56 -11.60
C TYR A 313 9.38 -8.87 -10.62
N SER A 314 10.41 -8.20 -11.15
CA SER A 314 11.19 -7.22 -10.37
C SER A 314 10.37 -5.94 -10.10
N PRO A 315 10.67 -5.21 -9.02
CA PRO A 315 10.10 -3.89 -8.76
C PRO A 315 10.22 -2.94 -9.95
N LEU A 316 9.20 -2.09 -10.15
CA LEU A 316 9.22 -0.97 -11.09
C LEU A 316 10.10 0.16 -10.57
N VAL A 317 10.05 0.39 -9.25
CA VAL A 317 10.80 1.40 -8.50
C VAL A 317 11.26 0.82 -7.16
N THR A 318 12.44 1.21 -6.68
CA THR A 318 12.98 0.91 -5.34
C THR A 318 13.54 2.16 -4.66
N SER A 319 13.42 2.26 -3.34
CA SER A 319 13.91 3.36 -2.49
C SER A 319 14.94 2.89 -1.46
N LEU A 320 15.76 1.89 -1.81
CA LEU A 320 16.85 1.36 -1.01
C LEU A 320 17.78 2.45 -0.46
N MET A 321 18.05 2.43 0.85
CA MET A 321 18.79 3.45 1.61
C MET A 321 18.06 4.81 1.76
N VAL A 322 16.89 4.99 1.15
CA VAL A 322 16.26 6.31 0.95
C VAL A 322 14.90 6.41 1.64
N SER A 323 14.01 5.43 1.50
CA SER A 323 12.71 5.39 2.18
C SER A 323 12.17 3.96 2.33
N ASP A 324 11.22 3.81 3.24
CA ASP A 324 10.56 2.56 3.65
C ASP A 324 9.02 2.64 3.55
N GLU A 325 8.49 3.64 2.83
CA GLU A 325 7.05 3.87 2.63
C GLU A 325 6.82 4.58 1.28
N MET A 326 6.14 3.90 0.36
CA MET A 326 5.81 4.36 -1.00
C MET A 326 4.38 3.93 -1.31
N GLU A 327 3.43 4.54 -0.61
CA GLU A 327 2.03 4.13 -0.55
C GLU A 327 1.28 4.47 -1.85
N ARG A 328 0.07 3.92 -1.99
CA ARG A 328 -0.87 4.26 -3.07
C ARG A 328 -0.25 4.30 -4.47
N PRO A 329 0.43 3.22 -4.93
CA PRO A 329 0.79 3.10 -6.32
C PRO A 329 -0.45 3.24 -7.20
N ASP A 330 -0.32 4.05 -8.23
CA ASP A 330 -1.41 4.35 -9.16
C ASP A 330 -0.84 4.41 -10.57
N ILE A 331 -1.28 3.49 -11.43
CA ILE A 331 -0.91 3.47 -12.85
C ILE A 331 -2.05 3.99 -13.72
N VAL A 332 -1.74 5.06 -14.44
CA VAL A 332 -2.62 5.69 -15.42
C VAL A 332 -1.97 5.61 -16.80
N LYS A 333 -2.67 4.98 -17.75
CA LYS A 333 -2.28 4.97 -19.18
C LYS A 333 -2.81 6.25 -19.83
N VAL A 334 -1.91 7.11 -20.32
CA VAL A 334 -2.28 8.37 -21.00
C VAL A 334 -1.62 8.39 -22.38
N GLY A 335 -2.45 8.28 -23.42
CA GLY A 335 -1.96 7.96 -24.76
C GLY A 335 -1.19 6.65 -24.75
N ASN A 336 0.05 6.67 -25.22
CA ASN A 336 0.93 5.51 -25.30
C ASN A 336 1.90 5.37 -24.10
N LYS A 337 1.69 6.13 -23.01
CA LYS A 337 2.59 6.17 -21.85
C LYS A 337 1.90 5.74 -20.56
N TYR A 338 2.64 5.04 -19.72
CA TYR A 338 2.23 4.63 -18.38
C TYR A 338 2.83 5.60 -17.36
N TYR A 339 1.98 6.31 -16.64
CA TYR A 339 2.37 7.17 -15.53
C TYR A 339 2.11 6.41 -14.23
N LEU A 340 3.16 6.20 -13.44
CA LEU A 340 3.11 5.54 -12.13
C LEU A 340 3.29 6.60 -11.05
N PHE A 341 2.26 6.85 -10.24
CA PHE A 341 2.30 7.73 -9.08
C PHE A 341 2.38 6.93 -7.78
N SER A 342 2.77 7.59 -6.68
CA SER A 342 2.72 7.05 -5.32
C SER A 342 2.69 8.19 -4.30
N ALA A 343 1.96 8.01 -3.20
CA ALA A 343 1.98 8.92 -2.05
C ALA A 343 3.13 8.56 -1.09
N THR A 344 3.76 9.55 -0.46
CA THR A 344 4.83 9.29 0.52
C THR A 344 4.98 10.42 1.52
N ARG A 345 5.74 10.15 2.59
CA ARG A 345 6.03 11.08 3.70
C ARG A 345 7.53 11.18 3.88
N LEU A 346 8.09 12.39 3.86
CA LEU A 346 9.53 12.56 4.11
C LEU A 346 9.93 12.11 5.53
N SER A 347 8.99 11.96 6.47
CA SER A 347 9.23 11.35 7.79
C SER A 347 9.57 9.86 7.76
N ARG A 348 9.40 9.20 6.62
CA ARG A 348 9.87 7.82 6.33
C ARG A 348 11.12 7.80 5.46
N GLY A 349 11.62 8.96 5.09
CA GLY A 349 12.89 9.12 4.38
C GLY A 349 14.05 9.16 5.35
N THR A 350 15.22 8.69 4.93
CA THR A 350 16.43 8.56 5.78
C THR A 350 17.17 9.88 6.01
N LYS A 351 16.52 11.02 5.74
CA LYS A 351 17.12 12.35 5.74
C LYS A 351 16.42 13.30 6.72
N GLY A 352 16.58 13.03 8.02
CA GLY A 352 15.88 13.74 9.10
C GLY A 352 15.97 15.27 9.06
N GLU A 353 17.04 15.85 8.50
CA GLU A 353 17.16 17.31 8.34
C GLU A 353 16.14 17.90 7.37
N ILE A 354 15.89 17.29 6.19
CA ILE A 354 14.97 17.88 5.21
C ILE A 354 13.52 17.80 5.71
N THR A 355 13.17 16.69 6.38
CA THR A 355 11.88 16.48 7.05
C THR A 355 11.66 17.47 8.19
N ARG A 356 12.68 17.69 9.04
CA ARG A 356 12.62 18.70 10.10
C ARG A 356 12.41 20.11 9.53
N LEU A 357 12.99 20.42 8.37
CA LEU A 357 12.83 21.72 7.72
C LEU A 357 11.46 21.87 7.04
N ALA A 358 10.94 20.81 6.39
CA ALA A 358 9.57 20.73 5.89
C ALA A 358 8.53 20.97 7.01
N ASN A 359 8.63 20.20 8.11
CA ASN A 359 7.78 20.34 9.29
C ASN A 359 7.87 21.72 9.95
N LYS A 360 8.99 22.45 9.79
CA LYS A 360 9.16 23.81 10.32
C LYS A 360 8.61 24.91 9.40
N VAL A 361 8.69 24.73 8.07
CA VAL A 361 8.35 25.78 7.08
C VAL A 361 6.92 25.65 6.56
N VAL A 362 6.46 24.42 6.34
CA VAL A 362 5.11 24.11 5.86
C VAL A 362 4.21 23.62 6.99
N GLY A 363 4.75 22.85 7.94
CA GLY A 363 3.97 22.18 8.98
C GLY A 363 3.48 20.78 8.59
N ASP A 364 3.93 20.27 7.44
CA ASP A 364 3.67 18.93 6.93
C ASP A 364 4.86 18.50 6.05
N ASN A 365 4.96 17.20 5.76
CA ASN A 365 6.02 16.55 4.99
C ASN A 365 5.49 15.53 3.96
N VAL A 366 4.18 15.52 3.68
CA VAL A 366 3.58 14.69 2.62
C VAL A 366 3.96 15.16 1.20
N ALA A 367 4.07 14.20 0.29
CA ALA A 367 4.29 14.41 -1.13
C ALA A 367 3.53 13.35 -1.96
N MET A 368 3.36 13.62 -3.26
CA MET A 368 3.14 12.60 -4.27
C MET A 368 4.34 12.59 -5.20
N ILE A 369 4.90 11.40 -5.41
CA ILE A 369 5.95 11.14 -6.41
C ILE A 369 5.35 10.51 -7.65
N GLY A 370 6.08 10.55 -8.76
CA GLY A 370 5.65 9.90 -9.99
C GLY A 370 6.75 9.71 -11.03
N PHE A 371 6.52 8.72 -11.88
CA PHE A 371 7.43 8.21 -12.90
C PHE A 371 6.65 7.97 -14.19
N VAL A 372 7.34 7.89 -15.32
CA VAL A 372 6.73 7.61 -16.62
C VAL A 372 7.54 6.60 -17.42
N SER A 373 6.85 5.70 -18.12
CA SER A 373 7.45 4.71 -19.04
C SER A 373 6.62 4.56 -20.33
N ASP A 374 7.26 4.09 -21.39
CA ASP A 374 6.60 3.60 -22.60
C ASP A 374 6.20 2.10 -22.48
N SER A 375 6.43 1.47 -21.31
CA SER A 375 6.08 0.07 -20.99
C SER A 375 5.58 -0.07 -19.55
N LEU A 376 4.52 -0.86 -19.34
CA LEU A 376 3.93 -1.12 -18.03
C LEU A 376 4.88 -1.81 -17.03
N THR A 377 5.79 -2.68 -17.51
CA THR A 377 6.51 -3.63 -16.65
C THR A 377 7.98 -3.26 -16.38
N HIS A 378 8.49 -2.18 -16.98
CA HIS A 378 9.89 -1.77 -16.83
C HIS A 378 10.14 -0.35 -17.38
N GLY A 379 11.34 0.19 -17.14
CA GLY A 379 11.85 1.36 -17.89
C GLY A 379 11.33 2.73 -17.44
N TYR A 380 10.77 2.82 -16.23
CA TYR A 380 10.28 4.07 -15.65
C TYR A 380 11.39 5.11 -15.44
N VAL A 381 11.03 6.38 -15.65
CA VAL A 381 11.89 7.55 -15.47
C VAL A 381 11.19 8.56 -14.55
N PRO A 382 11.87 9.17 -13.56
CA PRO A 382 11.23 10.11 -12.63
C PRO A 382 10.69 11.37 -13.35
N LEU A 383 9.44 11.73 -13.05
CA LEU A 383 8.84 12.98 -13.54
C LEU A 383 9.53 14.19 -12.91
N ASN A 384 9.56 15.32 -13.62
CA ASN A 384 10.22 16.57 -13.15
C ASN A 384 11.71 16.39 -12.76
N GLY A 385 12.36 15.33 -13.26
CA GLY A 385 13.76 15.00 -13.00
C GLY A 385 14.01 14.24 -11.68
N SER A 386 13.30 14.57 -10.60
CA SER A 386 13.48 13.98 -9.26
C SER A 386 12.28 13.18 -8.75
N GLY A 387 11.31 12.89 -9.61
CA GLY A 387 10.07 12.22 -9.27
C GLY A 387 9.04 13.06 -8.53
N VAL A 388 9.33 14.32 -8.16
CA VAL A 388 8.35 15.17 -7.46
C VAL A 388 7.13 15.45 -8.35
N VAL A 389 5.91 15.30 -7.83
CA VAL A 389 4.67 15.67 -8.55
C VAL A 389 3.78 16.56 -7.70
N LEU A 390 3.56 16.22 -6.43
CA LEU A 390 2.85 17.05 -5.45
C LEU A 390 3.67 17.21 -4.16
N THR A 391 3.49 18.34 -3.48
CA THR A 391 4.09 18.64 -2.18
C THR A 391 3.12 19.39 -1.27
N ALA A 392 3.13 19.08 0.02
CA ALA A 392 2.29 19.76 1.01
C ALA A 392 2.41 21.30 0.97
N SER A 393 1.31 22.00 1.23
CA SER A 393 1.23 23.48 1.22
C SER A 393 0.80 24.10 2.55
N VAL A 394 0.12 23.34 3.41
CA VAL A 394 -0.43 23.71 4.72
C VAL A 394 0.01 22.74 5.84
N PRO A 395 -0.08 23.11 7.13
CA PRO A 395 0.19 22.22 8.26
C PRO A 395 -0.71 20.98 8.37
N ALA A 396 -0.13 19.86 8.82
CA ALA A 396 -0.79 18.56 8.96
C ALA A 396 -1.97 18.54 9.96
N ASN A 397 -2.05 19.53 10.85
CA ASN A 397 -3.08 19.70 11.88
C ASN A 397 -4.18 20.72 11.50
N TRP A 398 -4.25 21.15 10.23
CA TRP A 398 -5.31 22.01 9.69
C TRP A 398 -6.43 21.20 9.02
N ARG A 399 -7.64 21.76 8.96
CA ARG A 399 -8.80 21.21 8.23
C ARG A 399 -8.48 20.86 6.77
N THR A 400 -7.59 21.62 6.14
CA THR A 400 -7.25 21.58 4.72
C THR A 400 -6.02 20.74 4.39
N ALA A 401 -5.38 20.11 5.38
CA ALA A 401 -4.34 19.10 5.15
C ALA A 401 -4.89 17.94 4.30
N THR A 402 -4.08 17.36 3.42
CA THR A 402 -4.50 16.30 2.48
C THR A 402 -3.47 15.18 2.40
N TYR A 403 -3.91 13.96 2.10
CA TYR A 403 -3.04 12.81 1.84
C TYR A 403 -3.80 11.72 1.04
N SER A 404 -3.14 10.60 0.74
CA SER A 404 -3.64 9.54 -0.16
C SER A 404 -4.04 10.12 -1.53
N TYR A 405 -3.06 10.79 -2.16
CA TYR A 405 -3.23 11.38 -3.48
C TYR A 405 -3.39 10.28 -4.53
N TYR A 406 -4.41 10.37 -5.39
CA TYR A 406 -4.74 9.37 -6.41
C TYR A 406 -5.26 10.07 -7.68
N ALA A 407 -4.74 9.70 -8.85
CA ALA A 407 -4.80 10.49 -10.08
C ALA A 407 -5.73 9.88 -11.13
N VAL A 408 -7.00 10.26 -11.11
CA VAL A 408 -8.01 9.71 -12.03
C VAL A 408 -7.85 10.29 -13.45
N PRO A 409 -7.77 9.48 -14.52
CA PRO A 409 -7.74 9.97 -15.89
C PRO A 409 -9.08 10.61 -16.30
N ILE A 410 -9.00 11.62 -17.16
CA ILE A 410 -10.17 12.38 -17.62
C ILE A 410 -10.49 12.03 -19.08
N GLU A 411 -11.73 11.61 -19.34
CA GLU A 411 -12.20 11.30 -20.70
C GLU A 411 -12.01 12.49 -21.64
N GLY A 412 -11.42 12.24 -22.82
CA GLY A 412 -11.14 13.28 -23.81
C GLY A 412 -10.00 14.26 -23.45
N LYS A 413 -9.22 14.03 -22.39
CA LYS A 413 -8.06 14.86 -22.02
C LYS A 413 -6.76 14.06 -21.83
N GLU A 414 -6.09 13.78 -22.95
CA GLU A 414 -4.80 13.06 -23.02
C GLU A 414 -3.58 13.79 -22.38
N ASN A 415 -3.81 14.80 -21.54
CA ASN A 415 -2.76 15.54 -20.84
C ASN A 415 -3.19 16.12 -19.47
N GLN A 416 -4.36 15.74 -18.93
CA GLN A 416 -4.82 16.20 -17.62
C GLN A 416 -5.38 15.05 -16.78
N LEU A 417 -4.93 14.97 -15.53
CA LEU A 417 -5.43 14.04 -14.52
C LEU A 417 -6.20 14.81 -13.44
N LEU A 418 -7.22 14.18 -12.87
CA LEU A 418 -7.95 14.67 -11.72
C LEU A 418 -7.35 14.08 -10.45
N ILE A 419 -6.61 14.87 -9.69
CA ILE A 419 -6.08 14.46 -8.40
C ILE A 419 -7.20 14.49 -7.37
N THR A 420 -7.46 13.32 -6.82
CA THR A 420 -8.32 13.06 -5.66
C THR A 420 -7.44 12.84 -4.42
N ALA A 421 -7.99 13.06 -3.24
CA ALA A 421 -7.30 12.86 -1.95
C ALA A 421 -8.34 12.78 -0.82
N TYR A 422 -7.93 12.32 0.36
CA TYR A 422 -8.65 12.68 1.58
C TYR A 422 -8.15 14.02 2.13
N MET A 423 -8.99 14.69 2.92
CA MET A 423 -8.76 15.97 3.56
C MET A 423 -9.10 15.91 5.05
N THR A 424 -8.36 16.68 5.86
CA THR A 424 -8.23 16.54 7.32
C THR A 424 -7.56 15.22 7.71
N ASN A 425 -6.50 15.29 8.52
CA ASN A 425 -5.87 14.07 9.07
C ASN A 425 -6.71 13.40 10.16
N ARG A 426 -6.57 12.07 10.23
CA ARG A 426 -7.33 11.14 11.08
C ARG A 426 -7.23 11.45 12.57
N GLY A 427 -8.21 10.97 13.34
CA GLY A 427 -8.22 11.05 14.80
C GLY A 427 -8.54 12.44 15.34
N GLU A 428 -9.29 13.27 14.61
CA GLU A 428 -9.67 14.63 15.00
C GLU A 428 -8.48 15.60 15.27
N VAL A 429 -7.31 15.43 14.63
CA VAL A 429 -6.15 16.31 14.87
C VAL A 429 -6.39 17.77 14.43
N ALA A 430 -7.30 17.99 13.48
CA ALA A 430 -7.79 19.33 13.14
C ALA A 430 -8.72 19.94 14.21
N GLY A 431 -9.23 19.14 15.15
CA GLY A 431 -10.17 19.55 16.20
C GLY A 431 -11.37 18.60 16.26
N LYS A 432 -12.05 18.54 17.41
CA LYS A 432 -13.20 17.65 17.60
C LYS A 432 -14.29 17.89 16.55
N GLY A 433 -14.74 16.84 15.87
CA GLY A 433 -15.73 16.92 14.78
C GLY A 433 -15.18 17.41 13.43
N ASN A 434 -13.91 17.82 13.33
CA ASN A 434 -13.21 17.93 12.05
C ASN A 434 -12.68 16.52 11.70
N ASN A 435 -13.55 15.70 11.11
CA ASN A 435 -13.25 14.32 10.71
C ASN A 435 -12.55 14.30 9.34
N SER A 436 -11.77 13.25 9.08
CA SER A 436 -11.28 12.94 7.73
C SER A 436 -12.47 12.80 6.76
N THR A 437 -12.34 13.42 5.59
CA THR A 437 -13.38 13.59 4.57
C THR A 437 -12.74 13.58 3.17
N TRP A 438 -13.52 13.54 2.09
CA TRP A 438 -12.94 13.68 0.74
C TRP A 438 -12.55 15.13 0.45
N ALA A 439 -11.39 15.30 -0.19
CA ALA A 439 -10.90 16.59 -0.63
C ALA A 439 -11.74 17.15 -1.80
N PRO A 440 -11.72 18.48 -2.02
CA PRO A 440 -11.97 19.06 -3.34
C PRO A 440 -10.88 18.57 -4.30
N SER A 441 -11.26 17.86 -5.35
CA SER A 441 -10.32 17.34 -6.36
C SER A 441 -9.75 18.49 -7.21
N PHE A 442 -8.57 18.31 -7.82
CA PHE A 442 -7.94 19.36 -8.63
C PHE A 442 -7.14 18.81 -9.83
N ILE A 443 -6.91 19.65 -10.84
CA ILE A 443 -6.23 19.22 -12.08
C ILE A 443 -4.69 19.23 -11.94
N LEU A 444 -4.07 18.10 -12.30
CA LEU A 444 -2.65 18.01 -12.65
C LEU A 444 -2.49 18.04 -14.18
N GLN A 445 -1.70 18.98 -14.67
CA GLN A 445 -1.27 19.02 -16.07
C GLN A 445 -0.06 18.09 -16.25
N LEU A 446 -0.10 17.23 -17.27
CA LEU A 446 1.03 16.48 -17.79
C LEU A 446 1.65 17.26 -18.96
N ASN A 447 2.98 17.38 -18.98
CA ASN A 447 3.72 18.09 -20.03
C ASN A 447 4.50 17.11 -20.93
N PRO A 448 4.72 17.42 -22.23
CA PRO A 448 5.40 16.50 -23.16
C PRO A 448 6.87 16.20 -22.83
N ASP A 449 7.51 17.02 -21.99
CA ASP A 449 8.91 16.93 -21.57
C ASP A 449 9.11 16.08 -20.29
N ASN A 450 8.15 15.22 -19.96
CA ASN A 450 8.08 14.44 -18.72
C ASN A 450 8.06 15.32 -17.44
N THR A 451 7.63 16.58 -17.53
CA THR A 451 7.30 17.42 -16.37
C THR A 451 5.79 17.41 -16.08
N THR A 452 5.40 17.90 -14.91
CA THR A 452 4.00 18.11 -14.53
C THR A 452 3.81 19.51 -13.95
N THR A 453 2.55 19.96 -13.82
CA THR A 453 2.22 21.25 -13.19
C THR A 453 0.81 21.19 -12.58
N VAL A 454 0.70 21.51 -11.29
CA VAL A 454 -0.58 21.70 -10.60
C VAL A 454 -1.31 22.90 -11.22
N LEU A 455 -2.59 22.73 -11.56
CA LEU A 455 -3.47 23.82 -11.97
C LEU A 455 -4.45 24.16 -10.84
N ALA A 456 -4.66 25.45 -10.58
CA ALA A 456 -5.66 25.95 -9.63
C ALA A 456 -7.11 25.85 -10.18
N LYS A 457 -7.47 24.67 -10.69
CA LYS A 457 -8.80 24.26 -11.15
C LYS A 457 -9.30 23.18 -10.19
N LEU A 458 -10.15 23.59 -9.25
CA LEU A 458 -10.69 22.74 -8.19
C LEU A 458 -12.13 22.35 -8.49
N THR A 459 -12.59 21.27 -7.87
CA THR A 459 -13.98 20.78 -7.90
C THR A 459 -14.68 20.94 -6.56
N ASN A 460 -15.94 20.50 -6.47
CA ASN A 460 -16.56 20.16 -5.19
C ASN A 460 -15.76 19.06 -4.47
N GLN A 461 -16.00 18.87 -3.16
CA GLN A 461 -15.51 17.68 -2.45
C GLN A 461 -16.03 16.40 -3.10
N GLY A 462 -15.17 15.40 -3.26
CA GLY A 462 -15.62 14.06 -3.67
C GLY A 462 -16.05 13.92 -5.13
N VAL A 463 -15.51 14.74 -6.03
CA VAL A 463 -15.73 14.60 -7.48
C VAL A 463 -14.65 13.67 -8.04
N TRP A 464 -15.08 12.52 -8.54
CA TRP A 464 -14.22 11.51 -9.17
C TRP A 464 -14.27 11.54 -10.70
N VAL A 465 -15.29 12.20 -11.30
CA VAL A 465 -15.46 12.34 -12.75
C VAL A 465 -15.46 13.81 -13.13
N TRP A 466 -14.50 14.25 -13.97
CA TRP A 466 -14.48 15.63 -14.46
C TRP A 466 -15.43 15.80 -15.66
N ASN A 467 -16.39 16.69 -15.55
CA ASN A 467 -17.34 17.08 -16.60
C ASN A 467 -17.43 18.61 -16.75
N GLY A 468 -18.45 19.10 -17.46
CA GLY A 468 -18.62 20.54 -17.74
C GLY A 468 -18.89 21.39 -16.49
N ASP A 469 -19.54 20.80 -15.48
CA ASP A 469 -20.00 21.48 -14.27
C ASP A 469 -19.08 21.22 -13.06
N SER A 470 -17.90 20.62 -13.27
CA SER A 470 -17.00 20.24 -12.18
C SER A 470 -16.13 21.39 -11.64
N GLU A 471 -15.86 22.47 -12.39
CA GLU A 471 -14.97 23.55 -11.93
C GLU A 471 -15.66 24.49 -10.92
N ASN A 472 -15.36 24.33 -9.62
CA ASN A 472 -15.89 25.20 -8.55
C ASN A 472 -14.79 26.10 -7.96
N LYS A 473 -14.93 27.42 -8.20
CA LYS A 473 -13.97 28.45 -7.74
C LYS A 473 -14.13 28.83 -6.26
N ASN A 474 -15.28 28.54 -5.64
CA ASN A 474 -15.51 28.83 -4.22
C ASN A 474 -14.64 27.96 -3.31
N MET A 475 -14.19 26.81 -3.81
CA MET A 475 -13.31 25.88 -3.09
C MET A 475 -11.84 26.33 -3.10
N ILE A 476 -11.47 27.33 -3.90
CA ILE A 476 -10.11 27.89 -3.93
C ILE A 476 -9.89 28.74 -2.68
N GLY A 477 -8.88 28.40 -1.90
CA GLY A 477 -8.46 29.11 -0.70
C GLY A 477 -7.29 30.07 -0.91
N SER A 478 -6.94 30.80 0.15
CA SER A 478 -5.80 31.73 0.20
C SER A 478 -4.97 31.52 1.47
N LEU A 479 -3.64 31.61 1.37
CA LEU A 479 -2.72 31.61 2.54
C LEU A 479 -2.70 33.00 3.22
N GLU A 480 -3.87 33.54 3.52
CA GLU A 480 -4.07 34.84 4.17
C GLU A 480 -5.03 34.66 5.34
N LYS A 481 -4.59 35.06 6.54
CA LYS A 481 -5.26 34.71 7.81
C LYS A 481 -6.69 35.22 7.90
N ASP A 482 -6.88 36.52 7.62
CA ASP A 482 -8.15 37.21 7.83
C ASP A 482 -8.99 37.27 6.53
N SER A 483 -8.64 36.45 5.54
CA SER A 483 -9.33 36.33 4.25
C SER A 483 -10.68 35.59 4.38
N PRO A 484 -11.72 35.96 3.61
CA PRO A 484 -12.97 35.21 3.56
C PRO A 484 -12.75 33.74 3.23
N ASN A 485 -11.86 33.41 2.28
CA ASN A 485 -11.48 32.06 1.87
C ASN A 485 -10.11 31.63 2.42
N SER A 486 -9.78 31.98 3.67
CA SER A 486 -8.60 31.47 4.38
C SER A 486 -8.44 29.95 4.23
N ALA A 487 -7.20 29.51 3.98
CA ALA A 487 -6.82 28.10 3.95
C ALA A 487 -6.84 27.41 5.34
N ALA A 488 -7.03 28.16 6.42
CA ALA A 488 -7.21 27.63 7.77
C ALA A 488 -8.53 28.13 8.39
N LEU A 489 -9.09 27.33 9.30
CA LEU A 489 -10.19 27.75 10.17
C LEU A 489 -9.71 28.70 11.28
N ASP A 490 -10.68 29.35 11.94
CA ASP A 490 -10.42 30.21 13.09
C ASP A 490 -9.70 29.44 14.21
N GLY A 491 -8.52 29.91 14.60
CA GLY A 491 -7.67 29.27 15.62
C GLY A 491 -6.65 28.26 15.11
N GLU A 492 -6.63 27.91 13.81
CA GLU A 492 -5.62 27.00 13.24
C GLU A 492 -4.27 27.71 12.96
N TRP A 493 -4.30 29.01 12.69
CA TRP A 493 -3.10 29.82 12.44
C TRP A 493 -2.18 29.89 13.66
N GLY A 494 -1.02 29.21 13.58
CA GLY A 494 -0.04 29.13 14.68
C GLY A 494 -0.30 28.02 15.71
N LYS A 495 -1.32 27.17 15.47
CA LYS A 495 -1.66 26.01 16.31
C LYS A 495 -0.50 25.00 16.37
N PHE A 496 -0.12 24.57 17.57
CA PHE A 496 0.91 23.55 17.78
C PHE A 496 0.56 22.22 17.07
N ILE A 497 1.56 21.62 16.42
CA ILE A 497 1.43 20.37 15.68
C ILE A 497 1.89 19.21 16.57
N ASP A 498 0.95 18.39 17.00
CA ASP A 498 1.21 17.15 17.72
C ASP A 498 1.53 16.03 16.71
N TRP A 499 2.82 15.81 16.48
CA TRP A 499 3.31 14.79 15.56
C TRP A 499 3.07 13.36 16.05
N ASP A 500 3.04 13.13 17.36
CA ASP A 500 2.81 11.79 17.91
C ASP A 500 1.34 11.39 17.70
N ALA A 501 0.40 12.33 17.87
CA ALA A 501 -1.00 12.14 17.51
C ALA A 501 -1.17 11.83 16.02
N ILE A 502 -0.57 12.61 15.12
CA ILE A 502 -0.66 12.41 13.65
C ILE A 502 -0.06 11.05 13.23
N ASN A 503 1.12 10.71 13.76
CA ASN A 503 1.80 9.45 13.46
C ASN A 503 1.02 8.24 14.01
N SER A 504 0.29 8.37 15.12
CA SER A 504 -0.45 7.25 15.72
C SER A 504 -1.57 6.66 14.84
N TYR A 505 -2.09 7.43 13.87
CA TYR A 505 -3.07 6.98 12.86
C TYR A 505 -2.44 6.62 11.51
N SER A 506 -1.14 6.88 11.34
CA SER A 506 -0.38 6.71 10.11
C SER A 506 0.59 5.55 10.27
N LEU A 507 0.07 4.34 10.51
CA LEU A 507 0.79 3.14 10.97
C LEU A 507 1.51 3.33 12.33
N LYS A 508 1.16 2.52 13.33
CA LYS A 508 1.69 2.64 14.71
C LYS A 508 3.22 2.50 14.75
N PRO A 509 3.99 3.54 15.15
CA PRO A 509 5.38 3.36 15.52
C PRO A 509 5.47 2.44 16.74
N HIS A 510 6.47 1.55 16.79
CA HIS A 510 6.51 0.51 17.82
C HIS A 510 6.70 1.11 19.24
N GLN A 511 5.81 0.74 20.16
CA GLN A 511 6.23 0.55 21.55
C GLN A 511 6.60 -0.92 21.76
N PRO A 512 7.73 -1.23 22.41
CA PRO A 512 8.08 -2.60 22.72
C PRO A 512 7.10 -3.14 23.76
N VAL A 513 6.31 -4.16 23.39
CA VAL A 513 5.56 -4.94 24.37
C VAL A 513 6.56 -5.69 25.24
N THR A 514 6.84 -5.19 26.43
CA THR A 514 7.47 -6.01 27.48
C THR A 514 6.60 -7.24 27.68
N PRO A 515 7.14 -8.47 27.51
CA PRO A 515 6.38 -9.67 27.83
C PRO A 515 5.92 -9.59 29.29
N ASN A 516 4.65 -9.86 29.55
CA ASN A 516 4.19 -10.07 30.91
C ASN A 516 5.00 -11.22 31.50
N VAL A 517 5.91 -10.90 32.42
CA VAL A 517 6.58 -11.91 33.25
C VAL A 517 5.47 -12.71 33.93
N PRO A 518 5.37 -14.04 33.72
CA PRO A 518 4.33 -14.82 34.36
C PRO A 518 4.42 -14.62 35.86
N THR A 519 3.39 -14.01 36.46
CA THR A 519 3.31 -13.85 37.91
C THR A 519 3.23 -15.23 38.52
N THR A 520 4.34 -15.71 39.09
CA THR A 520 4.41 -16.97 39.84
C THR A 520 3.23 -17.00 40.81
N PRO A 521 2.30 -17.96 40.70
CA PRO A 521 1.12 -17.97 41.54
C PRO A 521 1.53 -18.01 43.01
N GLU A 522 1.01 -17.06 43.81
CA GLU A 522 1.29 -17.05 45.23
C GLU A 522 0.79 -18.34 45.88
N LYS A 523 1.68 -19.00 46.62
CA LYS A 523 1.42 -20.28 47.27
C LYS A 523 0.29 -20.08 48.30
N PRO A 524 -0.88 -20.73 48.16
CA PRO A 524 -1.96 -20.55 49.13
C PRO A 524 -1.58 -21.15 50.48
N GLU A 525 -1.48 -20.31 51.50
CA GLU A 525 -1.37 -20.76 52.88
C GLU A 525 -2.75 -21.13 53.42
N ASN A 526 -3.02 -22.43 53.48
CA ASN A 526 -3.58 -23.13 54.65
C ASN A 526 -3.81 -24.62 54.33
N SER A 527 -3.26 -25.53 55.14
CA SER A 527 -3.40 -26.97 54.98
C SER A 527 -3.73 -27.64 56.32
N THR A 528 -5.02 -27.88 56.56
CA THR A 528 -5.50 -28.62 57.73
C THR A 528 -5.70 -30.11 57.43
N THR A 529 -4.67 -30.91 57.68
CA THR A 529 -4.79 -32.35 58.01
C THR A 529 -5.40 -32.55 59.41
N PRO A 530 -5.84 -33.77 59.83
CA PRO A 530 -5.67 -35.09 59.17
C PRO A 530 -6.94 -35.97 59.06
N ASN A 531 -6.85 -37.10 58.35
CA ASN A 531 -7.00 -38.44 58.96
C ASN A 531 -6.76 -39.61 57.97
N THR A 532 -6.42 -40.78 58.52
CA THR A 532 -6.15 -42.10 57.90
C THR A 532 -6.22 -43.11 59.08
N PRO A 533 -6.55 -44.42 58.96
CA PRO A 533 -6.51 -45.33 57.79
C PRO A 533 -7.90 -45.96 57.48
N ASP A 534 -8.15 -47.03 56.72
CA ASP A 534 -7.66 -48.43 56.78
C ASP A 534 -7.86 -49.28 55.50
N THR A 535 -7.29 -50.50 55.49
CA THR A 535 -7.38 -51.56 54.46
C THR A 535 -7.02 -52.90 55.18
N PRO A 536 -7.51 -54.14 54.85
CA PRO A 536 -7.80 -54.63 53.49
C PRO A 536 -8.81 -55.82 53.29
N ARG A 537 -8.86 -56.33 52.02
CA ARG A 537 -9.17 -57.71 51.54
C ARG A 537 -10.60 -58.21 51.22
N THR A 538 -10.63 -58.99 50.12
CA THR A 538 -11.63 -59.86 49.44
C THR A 538 -11.85 -61.24 50.13
N PRO A 539 -12.67 -62.23 49.64
CA PRO A 539 -13.44 -62.36 48.37
C PRO A 539 -14.90 -62.95 48.47
N GLU A 540 -15.61 -63.15 47.34
CA GLU A 540 -16.24 -64.45 46.93
C GLU A 540 -16.94 -64.45 45.53
N VAL A 541 -17.18 -65.64 44.94
CA VAL A 541 -17.49 -65.99 43.51
C VAL A 541 -18.05 -67.46 43.48
N PRO A 542 -18.86 -68.01 42.52
CA PRO A 542 -19.34 -67.57 41.17
C PRO A 542 -20.88 -67.74 40.90
N THR A 543 -21.35 -67.61 39.64
CA THR A 543 -22.27 -68.61 39.03
C THR A 543 -22.23 -68.70 37.47
N THR A 544 -21.90 -69.91 37.02
CA THR A 544 -21.74 -70.57 35.70
C THR A 544 -23.01 -70.72 34.79
N PRO A 545 -22.98 -71.38 33.59
CA PRO A 545 -22.04 -71.32 32.43
C PRO A 545 -22.67 -71.55 30.99
N VAL A 546 -22.00 -71.17 29.89
CA VAL A 546 -22.20 -71.78 28.53
C VAL A 546 -20.84 -71.91 27.78
N LYS A 547 -20.73 -72.81 26.77
CA LYS A 547 -19.46 -73.32 26.19
C LYS A 547 -18.85 -72.55 24.99
N LYS A 548 -17.51 -72.64 24.96
CA LYS A 548 -16.51 -72.28 23.92
C LYS A 548 -16.80 -72.70 22.46
N THR A 549 -16.17 -71.96 21.53
CA THR A 549 -15.36 -72.50 20.40
C THR A 549 -14.42 -71.37 19.90
N THR A 550 -13.13 -71.33 20.27
CA THR A 550 -11.94 -71.96 19.62
C THR A 550 -11.19 -71.04 18.62
N GLN A 551 -10.14 -70.37 19.15
CA GLN A 551 -8.81 -70.05 18.56
C GLN A 551 -8.63 -69.73 17.06
N SER A 552 -7.91 -68.62 16.78
CA SER A 552 -6.45 -68.67 16.50
C SER A 552 -5.80 -67.26 16.52
N GLU A 553 -4.47 -67.20 16.65
CA GLU A 553 -3.66 -65.96 16.76
C GLU A 553 -2.76 -65.73 15.51
N PRO A 554 -2.15 -64.53 15.33
CA PRO A 554 -1.46 -64.13 14.10
C PRO A 554 0.07 -64.41 14.11
N PRO A 555 0.77 -64.17 12.99
CA PRO A 555 2.21 -63.90 12.99
C PRO A 555 2.58 -62.54 12.33
N LYS A 556 3.87 -62.16 12.44
CA LYS A 556 4.47 -60.91 11.92
C LYS A 556 5.61 -61.18 10.90
N ALA A 557 5.83 -60.18 10.03
CA ALA A 557 7.12 -59.74 9.45
C ALA A 557 7.91 -60.63 8.45
N GLY A 558 8.43 -59.99 7.40
CA GLY A 558 9.41 -60.54 6.43
C GLY A 558 9.51 -59.75 5.11
N VAL A 559 10.63 -59.86 4.36
CA VAL A 559 11.81 -58.94 4.42
C VAL A 559 12.90 -59.41 3.42
N LYS A 560 13.57 -58.48 2.68
CA LYS A 560 14.79 -58.69 1.83
C LYS A 560 14.63 -59.59 0.57
N ASP A 561 15.49 -59.59 -0.47
CA ASP A 561 16.65 -58.79 -0.99
C ASP A 561 16.77 -59.10 -2.54
N GLY A 562 17.57 -58.47 -3.42
CA GLY A 562 18.53 -57.35 -3.32
C GLY A 562 19.66 -57.35 -4.40
N ILE A 563 19.35 -57.17 -5.71
CA ILE A 563 20.30 -57.23 -6.88
C ILE A 563 20.00 -56.05 -7.85
N ALA A 564 20.87 -55.13 -8.32
CA ALA A 564 22.26 -55.13 -8.84
C ALA A 564 22.36 -55.38 -10.38
N ALA A 565 23.14 -54.67 -11.22
CA ALA A 565 24.01 -53.48 -11.02
C ALA A 565 24.33 -52.69 -12.34
N THR A 566 24.80 -51.45 -12.15
CA THR A 566 25.77 -50.59 -12.90
C THR A 566 26.29 -50.95 -14.31
N ILE A 567 26.44 -49.93 -15.19
CA ILE A 567 27.62 -49.73 -16.07
C ILE A 567 27.80 -48.24 -16.49
N LEU A 568 29.04 -47.84 -16.78
CA LEU A 568 29.49 -46.48 -17.15
C LEU A 568 29.51 -46.26 -18.67
N GLY A 569 29.54 -44.99 -19.12
CA GLY A 569 29.95 -44.65 -20.50
C GLY A 569 29.81 -43.16 -20.86
N ALA A 570 30.93 -42.45 -21.00
CA ALA A 570 30.97 -41.06 -21.46
C ALA A 570 31.78 -40.92 -22.77
N VAL A 571 31.35 -40.04 -23.67
CA VAL A 571 32.10 -39.63 -24.87
C VAL A 571 31.90 -38.12 -25.08
N SER A 572 32.92 -37.43 -25.58
CA SER A 572 32.94 -35.97 -25.81
C SER A 572 33.32 -35.64 -27.27
N SER A 573 33.46 -34.33 -27.56
CA SER A 573 34.15 -33.70 -28.71
C SER A 573 33.36 -33.28 -29.97
N MET A 574 33.11 -31.97 -30.05
CA MET A 574 33.63 -30.99 -31.04
C MET A 574 33.74 -31.27 -32.57
N LEU A 575 33.57 -30.16 -33.32
CA LEU A 575 34.13 -29.79 -34.65
C LEU A 575 33.49 -30.35 -35.94
N GLY A 576 33.15 -29.45 -36.89
CA GLY A 576 32.96 -29.87 -38.30
C GLY A 576 32.36 -28.93 -39.38
N VAL A 577 32.89 -27.72 -39.62
CA VAL A 577 33.22 -27.19 -40.98
C VAL A 577 32.13 -27.10 -42.12
N ILE A 578 31.79 -25.86 -42.51
CA ILE A 578 31.48 -25.30 -43.87
C ILE A 578 30.29 -25.85 -44.71
N GLY A 579 29.45 -24.95 -45.28
CA GLY A 579 28.37 -25.32 -46.22
C GLY A 579 27.64 -24.18 -46.99
N LEU A 580 28.36 -23.45 -47.86
CA LEU A 580 27.91 -22.71 -49.07
C LEU A 580 26.49 -22.04 -49.17
N ALA A 581 26.54 -20.71 -49.34
CA ALA A 581 25.72 -19.82 -50.19
C ALA A 581 24.44 -20.31 -50.92
N GLY A 582 23.35 -19.53 -50.81
CA GLY A 582 22.17 -19.60 -51.69
C GLY A 582 21.41 -18.27 -51.79
N ILE A 583 21.51 -17.56 -52.94
CA ILE A 583 20.90 -16.23 -53.14
C ILE A 583 19.66 -16.31 -54.07
N SER A 584 18.49 -15.93 -53.55
CA SER A 584 17.44 -15.23 -54.32
C SER A 584 16.59 -14.39 -53.34
N LYS A 585 16.27 -13.10 -53.53
CA LYS A 585 15.77 -12.24 -54.65
C LYS A 585 14.25 -12.31 -54.93
N ARG A 586 13.52 -11.43 -54.23
CA ARG A 586 12.42 -10.55 -54.70
C ARG A 586 11.21 -11.15 -55.44
N LYS A 587 10.04 -11.00 -54.81
CA LYS A 587 8.87 -10.12 -55.15
C LYS A 587 7.86 -10.29 -53.99
N ARG A 588 7.15 -9.32 -53.41
CA ARG A 588 6.58 -8.00 -53.80
C ARG A 588 5.36 -8.08 -54.73
N ASN A 589 4.20 -7.75 -54.13
CA ASN A 589 2.86 -7.57 -54.71
C ASN A 589 2.18 -8.85 -55.24
N ASN A 590 0.86 -9.02 -55.09
CA ASN A 590 -0.13 -8.16 -54.42
C ASN A 590 -0.39 -8.59 -52.97
#